data_AF-A0A1Q7WBB9-F1
#
_entry.id   AF-A0A1Q7WBB9-F1
#
_cell.length_a   1.000
_cell.length_b   1.000
_cell.length_c   1.000
_cell.angle_alpha   90.00
_cell.angle_beta   90.00
_cell.angle_gamma   90.00
#
_symmetry.space_group_name_H-M   'P 1'
#
loop_
_entity.id
_entity.type
_entity.pdbx_description
1 polymer ?
#
loop_
_entity_poly.entity_id
_entity_poly.type
_entity_poly.pdbx_seq_one_letter_code
_entity_poly.pdbx_strand_id
1 'polypeptide(L)'
;MTTALRRGWAGAGFAAPMDVLLLVAVAVLVVGFLVAFLVTRRGPRDAVAPTPAPPAGQRPPAQPPEDWRLAAPPPPSPFPERRVPTPPPPEWHPGTAPLERRRPMPPDAAFSLADHNLTDHAQDGWRQDGWRQDGQAHDGRGPDAPRHRATDGAPAPAMLSNQALLAGHVIGPDGRPVSGATLTVSDFHGSPAGIGRSATDGRFRLHLPTGGTYLLVCTADGHQSTTVMVTVAVATLACDIVLAGTGGIDGWIRHQHGGPAAGATVTLTDLRGEVVASTMAGPGGGYRLTGLNAGEYTVVASAAGARPSAGTVQVPASGGTRVDIVLQSNGALRGTVRAAHSARPVPDASVALVDGSGGVVAALRTGADGEYVFAEVPPGGYTLIASGYPPVASRIELTGERTEVRDVILGAAPARSGTDERPEWG
;
A
#
# COMPACT_ATOMS: atom_id res chain seq x y z
N MET A 1 -50.24 29.85 -24.43
CA MET A 1 -50.62 28.42 -24.54
C MET A 1 -49.49 27.72 -25.31
N THR A 2 -48.57 27.11 -24.54
CA THR A 2 -48.27 25.65 -24.47
C THR A 2 -47.20 25.24 -25.50
N THR A 3 -45.89 25.20 -25.20
CA THR A 3 -45.08 24.47 -24.19
C THR A 3 -44.77 23.00 -24.55
N ALA A 4 -43.49 22.79 -24.88
CA ALA A 4 -42.59 21.65 -24.60
C ALA A 4 -42.87 20.22 -25.13
N LEU A 5 -41.86 19.66 -25.81
CA LEU A 5 -41.37 18.25 -25.84
C LEU A 5 -40.50 18.11 -27.12
N ARG A 6 -39.22 17.72 -27.17
CA ARG A 6 -38.32 16.96 -26.30
C ARG A 6 -36.88 17.49 -26.49
N ARG A 7 -36.19 17.83 -25.40
CA ARG A 7 -34.72 17.79 -25.32
C ARG A 7 -34.35 16.48 -24.62
N GLY A 8 -33.50 15.65 -25.24
CA GLY A 8 -32.82 14.54 -24.59
C GLY A 8 -31.38 14.95 -24.32
N TRP A 9 -30.99 15.03 -23.05
CA TRP A 9 -29.61 15.19 -22.59
C TRP A 9 -29.18 13.91 -21.85
N ALA A 10 -28.02 13.40 -22.26
CA ALA A 10 -26.92 12.78 -21.52
C ALA A 10 -27.13 12.13 -20.13
N GLY A 11 -26.53 10.95 -19.96
CA GLY A 11 -26.17 10.39 -18.66
C GLY A 11 -25.52 9.01 -18.74
N ALA A 12 -24.17 8.99 -18.77
CA ALA A 12 -23.22 7.94 -18.37
C ALA A 12 -23.41 6.50 -18.94
N GLY A 13 -22.51 5.92 -19.73
CA GLY A 13 -21.06 5.95 -19.60
C GLY A 13 -20.57 4.52 -19.30
N PHE A 14 -20.73 3.63 -20.29
CA PHE A 14 -20.20 2.27 -20.24
C PHE A 14 -18.67 2.31 -20.12
N ALA A 15 -18.14 1.47 -19.25
CA ALA A 15 -16.72 1.26 -18.99
C ALA A 15 -15.91 1.14 -20.29
N ALA A 16 -14.82 1.90 -20.38
CA ALA A 16 -13.91 1.83 -21.49
C ALA A 16 -13.18 0.48 -21.50
N PRO A 17 -12.92 -0.13 -22.67
CA PRO A 17 -12.17 -1.40 -22.78
C PRO A 17 -10.74 -1.33 -22.24
N MET A 18 -10.24 -0.12 -21.91
CA MET A 18 -8.90 0.14 -21.39
C MET A 18 -8.76 -0.23 -19.90
N ASP A 19 -9.84 -0.14 -19.11
CA ASP A 19 -9.81 -0.47 -17.67
C ASP A 19 -9.74 -1.99 -17.43
N VAL A 20 -10.39 -2.77 -18.30
CA VAL A 20 -10.32 -4.24 -18.26
C VAL A 20 -8.92 -4.72 -18.64
N LEU A 21 -8.27 -4.05 -19.60
CA LEU A 21 -6.91 -4.39 -20.02
C LEU A 21 -5.89 -4.08 -18.92
N LEU A 22 -6.08 -2.97 -18.20
CA LEU A 22 -5.24 -2.58 -17.07
C LEU A 22 -5.40 -3.57 -15.90
N LEU A 23 -6.62 -4.00 -15.61
CA LEU A 23 -6.90 -4.94 -14.52
C LEU A 23 -6.34 -6.34 -14.82
N VAL A 24 -6.41 -6.79 -16.07
CA VAL A 24 -5.77 -8.03 -16.53
C VAL A 24 -4.24 -7.92 -16.49
N ALA A 25 -3.66 -6.79 -16.93
CA ALA A 25 -2.22 -6.58 -16.88
C ALA A 25 -1.67 -6.58 -15.44
N VAL A 26 -2.37 -5.92 -14.51
CA VAL A 26 -2.02 -5.92 -13.08
C VAL A 26 -2.12 -7.32 -12.48
N ALA A 27 -3.17 -8.07 -12.79
CA ALA A 27 -3.32 -9.45 -12.31
C ALA A 27 -2.19 -10.37 -12.82
N VAL A 28 -1.79 -10.24 -14.09
CA VAL A 28 -0.67 -11.02 -14.66
C VAL A 28 0.67 -10.67 -14.00
N LEU A 29 0.89 -9.39 -13.68
CA LEU A 29 2.10 -8.92 -13.00
C LEU A 29 2.19 -9.44 -11.56
N VAL A 30 1.07 -9.41 -10.83
CA VAL A 30 0.98 -9.94 -9.47
C VAL A 30 1.22 -11.45 -9.45
N VAL A 31 0.60 -12.20 -10.36
CA VAL A 31 0.80 -13.67 -10.47
C VAL A 31 2.23 -14.00 -10.87
N GLY A 32 2.81 -13.26 -11.82
CA GLY A 32 4.21 -13.44 -12.23
C GLY A 32 5.19 -13.19 -11.08
N PHE A 33 4.94 -12.14 -10.28
CA PHE A 33 5.74 -11.84 -9.08
C PHE A 33 5.59 -12.93 -8.01
N LEU A 34 4.37 -13.44 -7.78
CA LEU A 34 4.11 -14.48 -6.80
C LEU A 34 4.76 -15.82 -7.18
N VAL A 35 4.80 -16.15 -8.49
CA VAL A 35 5.51 -17.32 -9.03
C VAL A 35 7.02 -17.15 -8.90
N ALA A 36 7.58 -16.00 -9.28
CA ALA A 36 9.01 -15.72 -9.14
C ALA A 36 9.45 -15.76 -7.67
N PHE A 37 8.63 -15.23 -6.76
CA PHE A 37 8.85 -15.27 -5.32
C PHE A 37 8.77 -16.69 -4.73
N LEU A 38 7.85 -17.53 -5.21
CA LEU A 38 7.75 -18.94 -4.80
C LEU A 38 8.91 -19.79 -5.34
N VAL A 39 9.39 -19.51 -6.56
CA VAL A 39 10.54 -20.20 -7.16
C VAL A 39 11.84 -19.81 -6.43
N THR A 40 12.01 -18.55 -6.07
CA THR A 40 13.19 -18.08 -5.30
C THR A 40 13.17 -18.52 -3.83
N ARG A 41 11.99 -18.77 -3.23
CA ARG A 41 11.89 -19.37 -1.90
C ARG A 41 12.06 -20.88 -1.86
N ARG A 42 11.96 -21.58 -3.00
CA ARG A 42 12.38 -22.98 -3.12
C ARG A 42 13.85 -23.03 -3.49
N GLY A 43 14.71 -22.76 -2.51
CA GLY A 43 16.12 -23.16 -2.59
C GLY A 43 16.22 -24.64 -3.00
N PRO A 44 17.28 -25.04 -3.73
CA PRO A 44 17.40 -26.37 -4.29
C PRO A 44 17.28 -27.40 -3.15
N ARG A 45 16.23 -28.22 -3.20
CA ARG A 45 16.20 -29.44 -2.41
C ARG A 45 17.30 -30.33 -2.97
N ASP A 46 18.18 -30.79 -2.09
CA ASP A 46 19.19 -31.82 -2.37
C ASP A 46 18.52 -33.05 -3.00
N ALA A 47 18.46 -33.07 -4.32
CA ALA A 47 18.21 -34.27 -5.08
C ALA A 47 19.54 -34.99 -5.19
N VAL A 48 19.79 -35.91 -4.26
CA VAL A 48 20.86 -36.90 -4.37
C VAL A 48 20.54 -37.74 -5.62
N ALA A 49 21.21 -37.41 -6.73
CA ALA A 49 21.27 -38.28 -7.89
C ALA A 49 22.27 -39.42 -7.61
N PRO A 50 21.96 -40.68 -7.99
CA PRO A 50 22.85 -41.81 -7.76
C PRO A 50 24.16 -41.63 -8.55
N THR A 51 25.28 -41.77 -7.84
CA THR A 51 26.64 -41.72 -8.37
C THR A 51 26.83 -42.76 -9.49
N PRO A 52 27.32 -42.41 -10.69
CA PRO A 52 27.73 -43.41 -11.67
C PRO A 52 29.02 -44.10 -11.19
N ALA A 53 29.02 -45.43 -11.22
CA ALA A 53 30.16 -46.25 -10.84
C ALA A 53 31.39 -45.93 -11.73
N PRO A 54 32.61 -45.87 -11.16
CA PRO A 54 33.82 -45.62 -11.94
C PRO A 54 34.20 -46.85 -12.78
N PRO A 55 34.81 -46.66 -13.97
CA PRO A 55 35.30 -47.76 -14.78
C PRO A 55 36.43 -48.50 -14.06
N ALA A 56 36.35 -49.83 -14.06
CA ALA A 56 37.33 -50.71 -13.45
C ALA A 56 38.71 -50.52 -14.12
N GLY A 57 39.76 -50.29 -13.32
CA GLY A 57 41.13 -50.48 -13.79
C GLY A 57 42.21 -49.48 -13.39
N GLN A 58 42.00 -48.57 -12.43
CA GLN A 58 43.09 -47.72 -11.94
C GLN A 58 43.20 -47.76 -10.42
N ARG A 59 44.39 -48.17 -9.96
CA ARG A 59 44.81 -48.27 -8.56
C ARG A 59 44.83 -46.84 -7.96
N PRO A 60 44.19 -46.59 -6.80
CA PRO A 60 44.18 -45.24 -6.22
C PRO A 60 45.60 -44.84 -5.79
N PRO A 61 46.00 -43.55 -5.95
CA PRO A 61 47.25 -43.06 -5.40
C PRO A 61 47.23 -43.11 -3.87
N ALA A 62 48.39 -43.41 -3.27
CA ALA A 62 48.57 -43.50 -1.82
C ALA A 62 48.12 -42.22 -1.12
N GLN A 63 47.35 -42.37 -0.03
CA GLN A 63 46.94 -41.25 0.80
C GLN A 63 48.14 -40.66 1.55
N PRO A 64 48.27 -39.32 1.64
CA PRO A 64 49.30 -38.70 2.48
C PRO A 64 48.98 -38.90 3.98
N PRO A 65 49.99 -38.90 4.86
CA PRO A 65 49.79 -39.12 6.30
C PRO A 65 48.93 -38.02 6.95
N GLU A 66 48.04 -38.44 7.85
CA GLU A 66 47.05 -37.63 8.56
C GLU A 66 47.68 -36.77 9.68
N ASP A 67 48.46 -35.74 9.36
CA ASP A 67 49.09 -34.88 10.38
C ASP A 67 48.84 -33.36 10.19
N TRP A 68 47.69 -32.96 9.64
CA TRP A 68 47.29 -31.54 9.61
C TRP A 68 45.82 -31.31 9.99
N ARG A 69 45.40 -31.77 11.16
CA ARG A 69 44.25 -31.11 11.81
C ARG A 69 44.72 -29.77 12.37
N LEU A 70 44.63 -28.72 11.54
CA LEU A 70 44.62 -27.35 12.06
C LEU A 70 43.45 -27.26 13.05
N ALA A 71 43.80 -27.11 14.33
CA ALA A 71 42.87 -26.83 15.40
C ALA A 71 41.96 -25.65 14.99
N ALA A 72 40.66 -25.77 15.26
CA ALA A 72 39.74 -24.66 15.16
C ALA A 72 40.29 -23.47 15.99
N PRO A 73 40.27 -22.23 15.48
CA PRO A 73 40.67 -21.09 16.27
C PRO A 73 39.75 -21.00 17.51
N PRO A 74 40.29 -20.68 18.71
CA PRO A 74 39.46 -20.47 19.88
C PRO A 74 38.47 -19.31 19.64
N PRO A 75 37.29 -19.33 20.27
CA PRO A 75 36.33 -18.24 20.14
C PRO A 75 36.95 -16.92 20.61
N PRO A 76 36.56 -15.77 20.02
CA PRO A 76 37.11 -14.48 20.42
C PRO A 76 36.78 -14.21 21.90
N SER A 77 37.81 -13.86 22.67
CA SER A 77 37.66 -13.36 24.04
C SER A 77 36.73 -12.15 24.08
N PRO A 78 35.88 -12.00 25.11
CA PRO A 78 35.02 -10.83 25.25
C PRO A 78 35.89 -9.58 25.39
N PHE A 79 35.62 -8.58 24.55
CA PHE A 79 36.24 -7.25 24.63
C PHE A 79 36.06 -6.66 26.03
N PRO A 80 37.06 -5.93 26.58
CA PRO A 80 36.87 -5.17 27.80
C PRO A 80 35.86 -4.05 27.53
N GLU A 81 34.82 -3.98 28.37
CA GLU A 81 33.84 -2.91 28.37
C GLU A 81 34.55 -1.54 28.38
N ARG A 82 34.28 -0.73 27.35
CA ARG A 82 34.56 0.71 27.44
C ARG A 82 33.71 1.25 28.58
N ARG A 83 34.35 1.59 29.70
CA ARG A 83 33.75 2.43 30.74
C ARG A 83 33.23 3.71 30.08
N VAL A 84 31.92 3.88 30.10
CA VAL A 84 31.27 5.16 29.84
C VAL A 84 31.77 6.14 30.91
N PRO A 85 32.33 7.31 30.57
CA PRO A 85 32.62 8.32 31.57
C PRO A 85 31.30 8.82 32.16
N THR A 86 31.15 8.68 33.48
CA THR A 86 30.10 9.34 34.25
C THR A 86 30.13 10.85 33.98
N PRO A 87 28.99 11.51 33.70
CA PRO A 87 28.97 12.96 33.59
C PRO A 87 29.31 13.59 34.95
N PRO A 88 30.03 14.72 34.99
CA PRO A 88 30.29 15.43 36.24
C PRO A 88 28.97 15.95 36.83
N PRO A 89 28.88 16.06 38.17
CA PRO A 89 27.71 16.67 38.80
C PRO A 89 27.59 18.15 38.41
N PRO A 90 26.37 18.72 38.38
CA PRO A 90 26.17 20.12 38.02
C PRO A 90 26.84 21.04 39.05
N GLU A 91 27.76 21.87 38.57
CA GLU A 91 28.32 22.99 39.34
C GLU A 91 27.22 24.03 39.60
N TRP A 92 26.96 24.27 40.89
CA TRP A 92 26.10 25.34 41.35
C TRP A 92 26.83 26.69 41.24
N HIS A 93 26.33 27.58 40.39
CA HIS A 93 26.64 29.02 40.51
C HIS A 93 25.61 29.69 41.44
N PRO A 94 26.05 30.33 42.54
CA PRO A 94 25.16 31.08 43.42
C PRO A 94 24.96 32.49 42.84
N GLY A 95 23.71 32.86 42.55
CA GLY A 95 23.41 34.26 42.23
C GLY A 95 22.20 34.47 41.35
N THR A 96 21.00 34.14 41.85
CA THR A 96 19.79 34.96 41.70
C THR A 96 18.68 34.33 42.55
N ALA A 97 18.34 35.00 43.64
CA ALA A 97 17.23 34.66 44.52
C ALA A 97 15.90 35.22 43.93
N PRO A 98 14.72 34.86 44.47
CA PRO A 98 13.66 34.24 43.67
C PRO A 98 12.43 35.14 43.46
N LEU A 99 11.67 34.88 42.39
CA LEU A 99 10.26 35.30 42.32
C LEU A 99 9.35 34.21 42.87
N GLU A 100 8.29 34.66 43.53
CA GLU A 100 7.53 33.96 44.54
C GLU A 100 6.65 32.81 44.03
N ARG A 101 6.38 31.92 44.99
CA ARG A 101 5.43 30.82 44.96
C ARG A 101 4.03 31.32 44.58
N ARG A 102 3.38 30.63 43.64
CA ARG A 102 1.92 30.46 43.68
C ARG A 102 1.57 28.97 43.62
N ARG A 103 0.74 28.58 44.59
CA ARG A 103 0.22 27.23 44.83
C ARG A 103 -0.71 26.79 43.69
N PRO A 104 -0.89 25.47 43.46
CA PRO A 104 -1.89 24.96 42.54
C PRO A 104 -3.30 25.04 43.16
N MET A 105 -4.29 25.40 42.35
CA MET A 105 -5.72 25.41 42.72
C MET A 105 -6.45 24.30 41.93
N PRO A 106 -7.45 23.61 42.53
CA PRO A 106 -8.06 22.39 41.97
C PRO A 106 -9.15 22.68 40.92
N PRO A 107 -9.60 21.67 40.15
CA PRO A 107 -10.61 21.83 39.12
C PRO A 107 -12.00 21.70 39.74
N ASP A 108 -12.78 22.78 39.73
CA ASP A 108 -14.25 22.74 39.75
C ASP A 108 -14.78 24.16 39.52
N ALA A 109 -15.51 24.34 38.42
CA ALA A 109 -16.66 25.25 38.27
C ALA A 109 -16.90 25.57 36.79
N ALA A 110 -18.04 25.07 36.33
CA ALA A 110 -18.86 25.57 35.23
C ALA A 110 -18.61 27.03 34.83
N PHE A 111 -18.36 27.24 33.54
CA PHE A 111 -18.71 28.49 32.87
C PHE A 111 -19.87 28.22 31.91
N SER A 112 -21.07 28.42 32.46
CA SER A 112 -22.22 28.91 31.70
C SER A 112 -21.96 30.39 31.43
N LEU A 113 -22.02 30.81 30.17
CA LEU A 113 -22.14 32.22 29.81
C LEU A 113 -23.38 32.40 28.95
N ALA A 114 -24.20 33.31 29.43
CA ALA A 114 -25.56 33.60 29.04
C ALA A 114 -25.70 34.18 27.62
N ASP A 115 -26.85 33.86 27.05
CA ASP A 115 -27.78 34.71 26.30
C ASP A 115 -27.37 36.17 26.07
N HIS A 116 -27.59 36.65 24.84
CA HIS A 116 -28.39 37.85 24.52
C HIS A 116 -28.81 37.75 23.05
N ASN A 117 -30.11 37.55 22.77
CA ASN A 117 -30.88 38.47 21.92
C ASN A 117 -32.36 38.12 21.91
N LEU A 118 -33.13 39.09 22.41
CA LEU A 118 -34.58 39.24 22.22
C LEU A 118 -34.94 39.19 20.73
N THR A 119 -36.04 38.54 20.39
CA THR A 119 -37.15 39.24 19.72
C THR A 119 -38.48 38.63 20.17
N ASP A 120 -39.36 39.54 20.56
CA ASP A 120 -40.73 39.41 21.03
C ASP A 120 -41.68 38.89 19.93
N HIS A 121 -42.55 37.93 20.26
CA HIS A 121 -43.93 37.88 19.75
C HIS A 121 -44.81 37.00 20.67
N ALA A 122 -45.64 37.73 21.43
CA ALA A 122 -46.95 37.43 21.99
C ALA A 122 -47.64 36.04 21.80
N GLN A 123 -48.10 35.52 22.95
CA GLN A 123 -49.46 35.00 23.25
C GLN A 123 -50.02 33.81 22.44
N ASP A 124 -50.28 32.67 23.09
CA ASP A 124 -51.54 32.42 23.79
C ASP A 124 -51.54 31.06 24.52
N GLY A 125 -52.30 30.98 25.61
CA GLY A 125 -52.19 29.96 26.63
C GLY A 125 -53.12 28.77 26.47
N TRP A 126 -52.75 27.67 27.14
CA TRP A 126 -53.68 26.73 27.76
C TRP A 126 -53.01 26.14 29.01
N ARG A 127 -53.45 26.62 30.19
CA ARG A 127 -53.41 25.83 31.43
C ARG A 127 -54.67 24.98 31.44
N GLN A 128 -54.55 23.68 31.70
CA GLN A 128 -55.56 22.94 32.46
C GLN A 128 -54.90 21.91 33.37
N ASP A 129 -55.48 21.83 34.55
CA ASP A 129 -55.05 21.18 35.76
C ASP A 129 -55.43 19.69 35.81
N GLY A 130 -54.79 18.98 36.75
CA GLY A 130 -55.55 18.14 37.69
C GLY A 130 -55.78 16.68 37.30
N TRP A 131 -54.78 15.83 37.58
CA TRP A 131 -55.02 14.40 37.82
C TRP A 131 -55.23 14.13 39.31
N ARG A 132 -56.42 13.64 39.67
CA ARG A 132 -56.72 12.54 40.62
C ARG A 132 -58.14 12.66 41.16
N GLN A 133 -58.95 11.61 40.97
CA GLN A 133 -59.51 10.84 42.09
C GLN A 133 -60.19 9.56 41.61
N ASP A 134 -59.93 8.50 42.38
CA ASP A 134 -60.54 7.18 42.36
C ASP A 134 -62.01 7.23 42.84
N GLY A 135 -62.83 6.26 42.44
CA GLY A 135 -64.15 6.07 43.06
C GLY A 135 -65.04 5.05 42.34
N GLN A 136 -64.95 3.80 42.79
CA GLN A 136 -65.75 2.65 42.38
C GLN A 136 -67.26 2.83 42.61
N ALA A 137 -68.08 2.23 41.74
CA ALA A 137 -69.48 1.88 42.03
C ALA A 137 -69.83 0.49 41.48
N HIS A 138 -70.39 -0.35 42.33
CA HIS A 138 -70.83 -1.73 42.07
C HIS A 138 -72.36 -1.80 41.84
N ASP A 139 -72.73 -2.65 40.87
CA ASP A 139 -73.85 -3.59 40.77
C ASP A 139 -75.34 -3.17 40.75
N GLY A 140 -76.04 -3.63 39.69
CA GLY A 140 -77.49 -3.84 39.62
C GLY A 140 -78.01 -4.31 38.23
N ARG A 141 -78.31 -5.62 38.09
CA ARG A 141 -78.95 -6.32 36.93
C ARG A 141 -80.43 -5.91 36.75
N GLY A 142 -81.17 -6.00 35.62
CA GLY A 142 -81.14 -6.55 34.23
C GLY A 142 -82.51 -6.16 33.55
N PRO A 143 -83.11 -6.83 32.53
CA PRO A 143 -82.63 -7.79 31.49
C PRO A 143 -83.12 -7.49 30.01
N ASP A 144 -82.78 -8.41 29.07
CA ASP A 144 -83.30 -8.68 27.69
C ASP A 144 -82.87 -7.74 26.54
N ALA A 145 -82.36 -8.13 25.34
CA ALA A 145 -82.37 -9.36 24.52
C ALA A 145 -81.22 -9.31 23.43
N PRO A 146 -81.26 -10.09 22.32
CA PRO A 146 -80.52 -11.33 22.08
C PRO A 146 -79.21 -11.22 21.23
N ARG A 147 -78.48 -12.34 21.26
CA ARG A 147 -77.16 -12.64 20.67
C ARG A 147 -77.09 -12.45 19.15
N HIS A 148 -76.17 -11.59 18.68
CA HIS A 148 -75.63 -11.66 17.32
C HIS A 148 -74.34 -12.47 17.30
N ARG A 149 -74.39 -13.48 16.42
CA ARG A 149 -73.37 -14.41 15.96
C ARG A 149 -71.97 -13.77 15.88
N ALA A 150 -70.99 -14.42 16.48
CA ALA A 150 -69.58 -14.15 16.25
C ALA A 150 -69.28 -14.34 14.75
N THR A 151 -69.00 -13.24 14.05
CA THR A 151 -68.23 -13.24 12.81
C THR A 151 -66.76 -13.15 13.17
N ASP A 152 -65.98 -14.02 12.53
CA ASP A 152 -64.54 -14.20 12.67
C ASP A 152 -63.78 -12.88 12.84
N GLY A 153 -62.85 -12.89 13.80
CA GLY A 153 -61.92 -11.80 14.02
C GLY A 153 -61.13 -11.53 12.76
N ALA A 154 -61.45 -10.43 12.08
CA ALA A 154 -60.54 -9.81 11.15
C ALA A 154 -59.22 -9.54 11.90
N PRO A 155 -58.05 -9.86 11.31
CA PRO A 155 -56.78 -9.48 11.92
C PRO A 155 -56.80 -7.96 12.12
N ALA A 156 -56.52 -7.51 13.35
CA ALA A 156 -56.35 -6.10 13.63
C ALA A 156 -55.39 -5.53 12.57
N PRO A 157 -55.71 -4.38 11.93
CA PRO A 157 -54.80 -3.79 10.96
C PRO A 157 -53.45 -3.62 11.64
N ALA A 158 -52.42 -4.25 11.08
CA ALA A 158 -51.04 -4.01 11.51
C ALA A 158 -50.86 -2.50 11.54
N MET A 159 -50.65 -1.92 12.73
CA MET A 159 -50.35 -0.50 12.84
C MET A 159 -49.19 -0.22 11.89
N LEU A 160 -49.44 0.54 10.84
CA LEU A 160 -48.40 1.02 9.95
C LEU A 160 -47.44 1.82 10.84
N SER A 161 -46.29 1.22 11.13
CA SER A 161 -45.21 1.94 11.78
C SER A 161 -44.80 3.05 10.82
N ASN A 162 -45.04 4.31 11.20
CA ASN A 162 -44.48 5.48 10.49
C ASN A 162 -42.96 5.59 10.69
N GLN A 163 -42.32 4.57 11.27
CA GLN A 163 -40.89 4.44 11.42
C GLN A 163 -40.37 3.24 10.63
N ALA A 164 -39.33 3.47 9.85
CA ALA A 164 -38.50 2.45 9.24
C ALA A 164 -37.19 2.32 10.01
N LEU A 165 -36.62 1.12 10.00
CA LEU A 165 -35.33 0.81 10.57
C LEU A 165 -34.23 0.95 9.50
N LEU A 166 -33.33 1.89 9.67
CA LEU A 166 -32.06 1.92 8.95
C LEU A 166 -31.02 1.14 9.76
N ALA A 167 -30.42 0.12 9.17
CA ALA A 167 -29.43 -0.71 9.83
C ALA A 167 -28.28 -1.08 8.89
N GLY A 168 -27.11 -1.36 9.45
CA GLY A 168 -25.94 -1.78 8.69
C GLY A 168 -24.69 -1.78 9.54
N HIS A 169 -23.54 -1.78 8.89
CA HIS A 169 -22.23 -1.73 9.52
C HIS A 169 -21.44 -0.51 9.11
N VAL A 170 -20.66 0.04 10.05
CA VAL A 170 -19.61 1.02 9.76
C VAL A 170 -18.28 0.27 9.68
N ILE A 171 -17.61 0.37 8.54
CA ILE A 171 -16.41 -0.38 8.19
C ILE A 171 -15.28 0.60 7.82
N GLY A 172 -14.06 0.33 8.27
CA GLY A 172 -12.87 1.11 7.92
C GLY A 172 -12.31 0.71 6.56
N PRO A 173 -11.27 1.41 6.06
CA PRO A 173 -10.68 1.08 4.76
C PRO A 173 -9.94 -0.27 4.78
N ASP A 174 -9.56 -0.76 5.96
CA ASP A 174 -8.93 -2.07 6.20
C ASP A 174 -9.94 -3.21 6.36
N GLY A 175 -11.23 -2.94 6.14
CA GLY A 175 -12.31 -3.91 6.27
C GLY A 175 -12.69 -4.22 7.73
N ARG A 176 -12.11 -3.54 8.72
CA ARG A 176 -12.43 -3.75 10.13
C ARG A 176 -13.66 -2.92 10.56
N PRO A 177 -14.47 -3.42 11.51
CA PRO A 177 -15.59 -2.65 12.02
C PRO A 177 -15.11 -1.42 12.80
N VAL A 178 -15.76 -0.27 12.56
CA VAL A 178 -15.49 0.97 13.28
C VAL A 178 -16.47 1.11 14.44
N SER A 179 -15.95 1.03 15.66
CA SER A 179 -16.74 1.18 16.89
C SER A 179 -16.95 2.64 17.27
N GLY A 180 -18.13 3.00 17.78
CA GLY A 180 -18.41 4.33 18.32
C GLY A 180 -18.52 5.44 17.28
N ALA A 181 -18.60 5.11 15.99
CA ALA A 181 -18.88 6.08 14.94
C ALA A 181 -20.23 6.74 15.21
N THR A 182 -20.32 8.06 15.12
CA THR A 182 -21.55 8.82 15.29
C THR A 182 -22.25 8.96 13.95
N LEU A 183 -23.52 8.56 13.90
CA LEU A 183 -24.38 8.67 12.73
C LEU A 183 -25.44 9.72 13.01
N THR A 184 -25.49 10.75 12.16
CA THR A 184 -26.51 11.80 12.21
C THR A 184 -27.29 11.78 10.91
N VAL A 185 -28.60 11.73 11.01
CA VAL A 185 -29.50 11.74 9.86
C VAL A 185 -30.32 13.03 9.89
N SER A 186 -30.36 13.73 8.76
CA SER A 186 -31.21 14.91 8.57
C SER A 186 -32.03 14.77 7.30
N ASP A 187 -33.16 15.46 7.23
CA ASP A 187 -33.84 15.67 5.94
C ASP A 187 -33.04 16.66 5.05
N PHE A 188 -33.52 16.89 3.83
CA PHE A 188 -32.89 17.83 2.90
C PHE A 188 -33.05 19.31 3.29
N HIS A 189 -33.93 19.61 4.25
CA HIS A 189 -34.09 20.92 4.85
C HIS A 189 -33.15 21.15 6.05
N GLY A 190 -32.35 20.14 6.42
CA GLY A 190 -31.42 20.18 7.55
C GLY A 190 -32.06 19.86 8.90
N SER A 191 -33.33 19.44 8.93
CA SER A 191 -34.00 19.06 10.17
C SER A 191 -33.48 17.69 10.63
N PRO A 192 -33.12 17.52 11.91
CA PRO A 192 -32.63 16.24 12.41
C PRO A 192 -33.75 15.19 12.39
N ALA A 193 -33.47 14.04 11.78
CA ALA A 193 -34.39 12.90 11.67
C ALA A 193 -33.95 11.70 12.54
N GLY A 194 -32.67 11.61 12.91
CA GLY A 194 -32.17 10.56 13.80
C GLY A 194 -30.70 10.74 14.16
N ILE A 195 -30.30 10.17 15.30
CA ILE A 195 -28.90 10.08 15.72
C ILE A 195 -28.64 8.71 16.36
N GLY A 196 -27.45 8.18 16.18
CA GLY A 196 -27.03 6.92 16.79
C GLY A 196 -25.54 6.71 16.73
N ARG A 197 -25.09 5.58 17.27
CA ARG A 197 -23.67 5.18 17.25
C ARG A 197 -23.51 3.74 16.79
N SER A 198 -22.40 3.43 16.14
CA SER A 198 -22.03 2.05 15.86
C SER A 198 -21.57 1.34 17.14
N ALA A 199 -21.96 0.07 17.26
CA ALA A 199 -21.52 -0.84 18.30
C ALA A 199 -20.07 -1.31 18.07
N THR A 200 -19.53 -2.10 19.00
CA THR A 200 -18.16 -2.64 18.92
C THR A 200 -17.92 -3.56 17.72
N ASP A 201 -18.97 -4.19 17.20
CA ASP A 201 -18.94 -4.99 15.96
C ASP A 201 -19.23 -4.15 14.70
N GLY A 202 -19.27 -2.83 14.84
CA GLY A 202 -19.54 -1.88 13.76
C GLY A 202 -21.02 -1.74 13.42
N ARG A 203 -21.91 -2.56 13.99
CA ARG A 203 -23.35 -2.49 13.68
C ARG A 203 -23.99 -1.22 14.19
N PHE A 204 -24.90 -0.65 13.42
CA PHE A 204 -25.75 0.45 13.85
C PHE A 204 -27.22 0.18 13.50
N ARG A 205 -28.12 0.86 14.23
CA ARG A 205 -29.57 0.82 14.02
C ARG A 205 -30.15 2.21 14.32
N LEU A 206 -30.93 2.74 13.39
CA LEU A 206 -31.57 4.06 13.47
C LEU A 206 -33.04 3.92 13.06
N HIS A 207 -33.94 4.50 13.83
CA HIS A 207 -35.35 4.59 13.46
C HIS A 207 -35.59 5.94 12.78
N LEU A 208 -36.06 5.92 11.54
CA LEU A 208 -36.31 7.10 10.72
C LEU A 208 -37.77 7.13 10.29
N PRO A 209 -38.37 8.32 10.08
CA PRO A 209 -39.70 8.38 9.50
C PRO A 209 -39.73 7.70 8.12
N THR A 210 -40.82 6.99 7.83
CA THR A 210 -41.06 6.38 6.51
C THR A 210 -41.39 7.46 5.47
N GLY A 211 -40.96 7.28 4.23
CA GLY A 211 -41.34 8.16 3.12
C GLY A 211 -40.53 9.44 3.09
N GLY A 212 -39.25 9.33 2.73
CA GLY A 212 -38.38 10.50 2.56
C GLY A 212 -36.99 10.15 2.03
N THR A 213 -36.27 11.18 1.61
CA THR A 213 -34.83 11.10 1.33
C THR A 213 -34.09 11.87 2.42
N TYR A 214 -33.11 11.22 3.02
CA TYR A 214 -32.33 11.73 4.14
C TYR A 214 -30.85 11.80 3.80
N LEU A 215 -30.16 12.77 4.39
CA LEU A 215 -28.72 12.87 4.45
C LEU A 215 -28.24 12.15 5.72
N LEU A 216 -27.45 11.10 5.54
CA LEU A 216 -26.78 10.38 6.62
C LEU A 216 -25.32 10.80 6.63
N VAL A 217 -24.90 11.44 7.72
CA VAL A 217 -23.51 11.80 7.98
C VAL A 217 -22.96 10.84 9.04
N CYS A 218 -21.85 10.18 8.73
CA CYS A 218 -21.14 9.31 9.64
C CYS A 218 -19.76 9.89 9.95
N THR A 219 -19.43 10.01 11.22
CA THR A 219 -18.16 10.52 11.72
C THR A 219 -17.55 9.56 12.73
N ALA A 220 -16.23 9.40 12.69
CA ALA A 220 -15.49 8.64 13.69
C ALA A 220 -14.09 9.24 13.87
N ASP A 221 -13.53 9.10 15.06
CA ASP A 221 -12.16 9.55 15.32
C ASP A 221 -11.17 8.80 14.42
N GLY A 222 -10.17 9.53 13.89
CA GLY A 222 -9.17 8.98 12.96
C GLY A 222 -9.70 8.66 11.55
N HIS A 223 -10.97 9.01 11.25
CA HIS A 223 -11.59 8.76 9.95
C HIS A 223 -12.18 10.03 9.35
N GLN A 224 -12.22 10.10 8.02
CA GLN A 224 -12.91 11.14 7.28
C GLN A 224 -14.42 10.96 7.41
N SER A 225 -15.13 12.07 7.57
CA SER A 225 -16.59 12.04 7.58
C SER A 225 -17.13 11.61 6.23
N THR A 226 -18.14 10.74 6.24
CA THR A 226 -18.80 10.28 5.02
C THR A 226 -20.25 10.73 5.05
N THR A 227 -20.75 11.23 3.92
CA THR A 227 -22.15 11.65 3.75
C THR A 227 -22.80 10.80 2.67
N VAL A 228 -23.94 10.18 2.98
CA VAL A 228 -24.69 9.28 2.11
C VAL A 228 -26.14 9.76 2.03
N MET A 229 -26.72 9.78 0.82
CA MET A 229 -28.17 9.96 0.67
C MET A 229 -28.87 8.61 0.77
N VAL A 230 -29.86 8.51 1.65
CA VAL A 230 -30.66 7.30 1.84
C VAL A 230 -32.13 7.60 1.59
N THR A 231 -32.78 6.80 0.75
CA THR A 231 -34.23 6.90 0.50
C THR A 231 -34.94 5.83 1.32
N VAL A 232 -35.75 6.25 2.27
CA VAL A 232 -36.46 5.38 3.20
C VAL A 232 -37.90 5.22 2.70
N ALA A 233 -38.19 4.09 2.06
CA ALA A 233 -39.52 3.76 1.56
C ALA A 233 -40.41 3.19 2.68
N VAL A 234 -40.25 1.91 3.02
CA VAL A 234 -41.02 1.24 4.10
C VAL A 234 -40.22 0.14 4.80
N ALA A 235 -40.46 -0.02 6.10
CA ALA A 235 -39.98 -1.08 7.00
C ALA A 235 -38.49 -1.09 7.38
N THR A 236 -37.57 -1.50 6.50
CA THR A 236 -36.15 -1.64 6.86
C THR A 236 -35.26 -1.37 5.65
N LEU A 237 -34.25 -0.52 5.85
CA LEU A 237 -33.22 -0.21 4.87
C LEU A 237 -31.87 -0.71 5.40
N ALA A 238 -31.22 -1.57 4.61
CA ALA A 238 -29.84 -1.97 4.87
C ALA A 238 -28.89 -0.98 4.18
N CYS A 239 -27.92 -0.43 4.92
CA CYS A 239 -26.93 0.50 4.38
C CYS A 239 -25.62 0.36 5.16
N ASP A 240 -24.59 -0.17 4.51
CA ASP A 240 -23.24 -0.20 5.08
C ASP A 240 -22.50 1.09 4.72
N ILE A 241 -21.67 1.56 5.65
CA ILE A 241 -20.92 2.80 5.54
C ILE A 241 -19.43 2.47 5.62
N VAL A 242 -18.68 2.88 4.62
CA VAL A 242 -17.22 2.78 4.64
C VAL A 242 -16.64 4.14 4.97
N LEU A 243 -15.87 4.23 6.05
CA LEU A 243 -15.13 5.44 6.42
C LEU A 243 -13.69 5.31 5.95
N ALA A 244 -13.16 6.33 5.26
CA ALA A 244 -11.74 6.39 4.94
C ALA A 244 -10.93 6.87 6.15
N GLY A 245 -9.68 6.44 6.29
CA GLY A 245 -8.77 7.00 7.30
C GLY A 245 -8.42 8.46 7.00
N THR A 246 -7.92 9.21 7.98
CA THR A 246 -7.50 10.63 7.78
C THR A 246 -6.05 10.80 7.39
N GLY A 247 -5.24 9.73 7.45
CA GLY A 247 -3.82 9.75 7.13
C GLY A 247 -3.55 9.87 5.63
N GLY A 248 -2.39 10.43 5.31
CA GLY A 248 -1.90 10.50 3.94
C GLY A 248 -0.39 10.40 3.85
N ILE A 249 0.09 10.00 2.67
CA ILE A 249 1.50 10.05 2.29
C ILE A 249 1.59 10.85 1.00
N ASP A 250 2.49 11.82 0.93
CA ASP A 250 2.85 12.48 -0.32
C ASP A 250 4.36 12.65 -0.46
N GLY A 251 4.82 12.97 -1.66
CA GLY A 251 6.22 13.24 -1.91
C GLY A 251 6.58 13.18 -3.38
N TRP A 252 7.88 13.11 -3.64
CA TRP A 252 8.42 13.04 -5.00
C TRP A 252 9.26 11.79 -5.22
N ILE A 253 9.15 11.24 -6.42
CA ILE A 253 9.98 10.15 -6.93
C ILE A 253 10.92 10.72 -7.99
N ARG A 254 12.20 10.50 -7.80
CA ARG A 254 13.28 10.95 -8.70
C ARG A 254 14.24 9.82 -8.99
N HIS A 255 14.93 9.90 -10.12
CA HIS A 255 16.05 9.01 -10.37
C HIS A 255 17.31 9.47 -9.62
N GLN A 256 18.24 8.55 -9.37
CA GLN A 256 19.46 8.80 -8.60
C GLN A 256 20.33 9.93 -9.17
N HIS A 257 20.35 10.08 -10.50
CA HIS A 257 21.11 11.13 -11.19
C HIS A 257 20.29 12.41 -11.47
N GLY A 258 19.08 12.48 -10.92
CA GLY A 258 18.16 13.61 -11.11
C GLY A 258 17.05 13.30 -12.12
N GLY A 259 16.15 14.25 -12.31
CA GLY A 259 14.96 14.07 -13.14
C GLY A 259 13.80 13.36 -12.40
N PRO A 260 12.55 13.75 -12.69
CA PRO A 260 11.37 13.12 -12.10
C PRO A 260 11.15 11.72 -12.69
N ALA A 261 10.82 10.74 -11.83
CA ALA A 261 10.40 9.41 -12.26
C ALA A 261 8.90 9.41 -12.57
N ALA A 262 8.53 10.03 -13.70
CA ALA A 262 7.15 10.09 -14.15
C ALA A 262 6.60 8.69 -14.47
N GLY A 263 5.34 8.42 -14.10
CA GLY A 263 4.71 7.13 -14.35
C GLY A 263 5.20 6.00 -13.43
N ALA A 264 6.07 6.28 -12.47
CA ALA A 264 6.48 5.31 -11.46
C ALA A 264 5.27 4.88 -10.61
N THR A 265 5.09 3.57 -10.43
CA THR A 265 4.05 3.01 -9.56
C THR A 265 4.52 3.04 -8.11
N VAL A 266 3.69 3.56 -7.22
CA VAL A 266 3.87 3.51 -5.77
C VAL A 266 2.84 2.57 -5.19
N THR A 267 3.30 1.59 -4.43
CA THR A 267 2.46 0.64 -3.71
C THR A 267 2.75 0.78 -2.23
N LEU A 268 1.71 0.82 -1.42
CA LEU A 268 1.79 0.85 0.03
C LEU A 268 1.28 -0.48 0.57
N THR A 269 2.10 -1.15 1.39
CA THR A 269 1.74 -2.39 2.06
C THR A 269 1.75 -2.24 3.57
N ASP A 270 0.83 -2.93 4.25
CA ASP A 270 0.82 -2.98 5.71
C ASP A 270 1.86 -3.99 6.27
N LEU A 271 1.90 -4.14 7.60
CA LEU A 271 2.77 -5.10 8.30
C LEU A 271 2.46 -6.58 7.97
N ARG A 272 1.31 -6.87 7.37
CA ARG A 272 0.92 -8.22 6.92
C ARG A 272 1.36 -8.49 5.48
N GLY A 273 1.90 -7.47 4.80
CA GLY A 273 2.30 -7.53 3.39
C GLY A 273 1.14 -7.29 2.43
N GLU A 274 -0.02 -6.89 2.91
CA GLU A 274 -1.20 -6.65 2.07
C GLU A 274 -1.13 -5.25 1.47
N VAL A 275 -1.47 -5.14 0.18
CA VAL A 275 -1.51 -3.86 -0.52
C VAL A 275 -2.74 -3.07 -0.05
N VAL A 276 -2.50 -1.97 0.65
CA VAL A 276 -3.56 -1.09 1.16
C VAL A 276 -3.89 0.06 0.22
N ALA A 277 -2.92 0.50 -0.58
CA ALA A 277 -3.11 1.57 -1.54
C ALA A 277 -2.05 1.51 -2.65
N SER A 278 -2.40 2.01 -3.83
CA SER A 278 -1.47 2.19 -4.94
C SER A 278 -1.78 3.46 -5.71
N THR A 279 -0.75 4.13 -6.21
CA THR A 279 -0.88 5.31 -7.06
C THR A 279 0.25 5.35 -8.09
N MET A 280 0.15 6.25 -9.05
CA MET A 280 1.20 6.48 -10.04
C MET A 280 1.71 7.91 -9.92
N ALA A 281 3.03 8.08 -9.97
CA ALA A 281 3.65 9.39 -9.94
C ALA A 281 3.29 10.18 -11.22
N GLY A 282 2.92 11.45 -11.03
CA GLY A 282 2.62 12.36 -12.13
C GLY A 282 3.86 12.75 -12.95
N PRO A 283 3.71 13.59 -13.99
CA PRO A 283 4.81 14.00 -14.87
C PRO A 283 5.99 14.67 -14.15
N GLY A 284 5.74 15.35 -13.02
CA GLY A 284 6.76 15.95 -12.17
C GLY A 284 7.33 15.01 -11.09
N GLY A 285 7.01 13.72 -11.13
CA GLY A 285 7.45 12.73 -10.14
C GLY A 285 6.68 12.79 -8.81
N GLY A 286 5.77 13.75 -8.65
CA GLY A 286 4.94 13.87 -7.44
C GLY A 286 3.91 12.75 -7.34
N TYR A 287 3.67 12.25 -6.13
CA TYR A 287 2.64 11.25 -5.84
C TYR A 287 1.92 11.59 -4.53
N ARG A 288 0.70 11.05 -4.36
CA ARG A 288 -0.08 11.18 -3.13
C ARG A 288 -0.98 9.97 -2.91
N LEU A 289 -1.02 9.52 -1.67
CA LEU A 289 -1.89 8.49 -1.11
C LEU A 289 -2.68 9.12 0.04
N THR A 290 -3.98 8.89 0.10
CA THR A 290 -4.89 9.45 1.12
C THR A 290 -5.83 8.37 1.62
N GLY A 291 -6.55 8.62 2.71
CA GLY A 291 -7.51 7.65 3.22
C GLY A 291 -6.87 6.59 4.13
N LEU A 292 -5.65 6.83 4.61
CA LEU A 292 -4.84 5.85 5.32
C LEU A 292 -5.15 5.85 6.81
N ASN A 293 -5.17 4.67 7.43
CA ASN A 293 -5.25 4.55 8.88
C ASN A 293 -3.87 4.85 9.51
N ALA A 294 -3.87 5.30 10.77
CA ALA A 294 -2.63 5.47 11.53
C ALA A 294 -1.90 4.12 11.65
N GLY A 295 -0.58 4.13 11.47
CA GLY A 295 0.23 2.93 11.62
C GLY A 295 1.49 2.91 10.77
N GLU A 296 2.17 1.77 10.83
CA GLU A 296 3.38 1.51 10.05
C GLU A 296 3.05 0.86 8.71
N TYR A 297 3.66 1.38 7.65
CA TYR A 297 3.54 0.86 6.30
C TYR A 297 4.91 0.75 5.64
N THR A 298 5.00 -0.12 4.63
CA THR A 298 6.11 -0.15 3.69
C THR A 298 5.66 0.48 2.38
N VAL A 299 6.34 1.55 1.96
CA VAL A 299 6.17 2.13 0.63
C VAL A 299 7.17 1.50 -0.32
N VAL A 300 6.69 1.05 -1.47
CA VAL A 300 7.48 0.50 -2.56
C VAL A 300 7.22 1.31 -3.81
N ALA A 301 8.27 1.84 -4.42
CA ALA A 301 8.19 2.51 -5.71
C ALA A 301 8.93 1.70 -6.78
N SER A 302 8.34 1.61 -7.96
CA SER A 302 8.92 0.93 -9.12
C SER A 302 8.65 1.72 -10.39
N ALA A 303 9.62 1.75 -11.30
CA ALA A 303 9.49 2.33 -12.63
C ALA A 303 10.17 1.42 -13.65
N ALA A 304 9.70 1.43 -14.89
CA ALA A 304 10.37 0.73 -15.98
C ALA A 304 11.82 1.23 -16.14
N GLY A 305 12.76 0.32 -16.38
CA GLY A 305 14.18 0.67 -16.48
C GLY A 305 14.80 1.12 -15.15
N ALA A 306 14.18 0.89 -13.99
CA ALA A 306 14.75 1.24 -12.69
C ALA A 306 14.56 0.11 -11.66
N ARG A 307 15.50 0.02 -10.72
CA ARG A 307 15.39 -0.88 -9.56
C ARG A 307 14.28 -0.38 -8.63
N PRO A 308 13.37 -1.26 -8.19
CA PRO A 308 12.42 -0.92 -7.14
C PRO A 308 13.13 -0.45 -5.86
N SER A 309 12.54 0.53 -5.19
CA SER A 309 13.02 1.06 -3.92
C SER A 309 11.92 0.93 -2.87
N ALA A 310 12.28 0.47 -1.68
CA ALA A 310 11.35 0.24 -0.57
C ALA A 310 11.81 0.93 0.71
N GLY A 311 10.87 1.45 1.49
CA GLY A 311 11.14 2.07 2.78
C GLY A 311 9.94 1.99 3.71
N THR A 312 10.19 1.97 5.02
CA THR A 312 9.15 1.99 6.05
C THR A 312 8.76 3.41 6.43
N VAL A 313 7.48 3.66 6.67
CA VAL A 313 6.94 4.96 7.06
C VAL A 313 5.87 4.80 8.14
N GLN A 314 5.90 5.69 9.13
CA GLN A 314 4.84 5.83 10.14
C GLN A 314 3.85 6.90 9.68
N VAL A 315 2.58 6.52 9.55
CA VAL A 315 1.47 7.42 9.25
C VAL A 315 0.79 7.82 10.56
N PRO A 316 0.70 9.12 10.87
CA PRO A 316 0.03 9.60 12.08
C PRO A 316 -1.50 9.43 11.99
N ALA A 317 -2.19 9.56 13.13
CA ALA A 317 -3.65 9.47 13.20
C ALA A 317 -4.40 10.63 12.54
N SER A 318 -3.70 11.70 12.15
CA SER A 318 -4.22 12.77 11.32
C SER A 318 -3.08 13.49 10.61
N GLY A 319 -3.37 14.02 9.42
CA GLY A 319 -2.39 14.76 8.61
C GLY A 319 -1.66 13.90 7.58
N GLY A 320 -0.67 14.50 6.94
CA GLY A 320 0.14 13.86 5.89
C GLY A 320 1.59 13.68 6.31
N THR A 321 2.17 12.54 5.93
CA THR A 321 3.61 12.29 6.03
C THR A 321 4.25 12.48 4.66
N ARG A 322 5.37 13.21 4.60
CA ARG A 322 6.13 13.37 3.36
C ARG A 322 7.21 12.30 3.23
N VAL A 323 7.24 11.60 2.09
CA VAL A 323 8.26 10.58 1.77
C VAL A 323 8.78 10.79 0.35
N ASP A 324 10.02 11.22 0.23
CA ASP A 324 10.68 11.35 -1.07
C ASP A 324 11.48 10.07 -1.39
N ILE A 325 11.32 9.54 -2.60
CA ILE A 325 11.90 8.26 -3.01
C ILE A 325 12.89 8.48 -4.16
N VAL A 326 14.02 7.79 -4.08
CA VAL A 326 15.05 7.79 -5.13
C VAL A 326 15.11 6.40 -5.76
N LEU A 327 14.93 6.33 -7.08
CA LEU A 327 15.05 5.11 -7.86
C LEU A 327 16.44 5.03 -8.51
N GLN A 328 17.05 3.85 -8.49
CA GLN A 328 18.30 3.60 -9.20
C GLN A 328 17.98 3.09 -10.59
N SER A 329 18.27 3.89 -11.60
CA SER A 329 18.01 3.51 -12.98
C SER A 329 18.99 2.46 -13.48
N ASN A 330 18.48 1.53 -14.29
CA ASN A 330 19.27 0.58 -15.03
C ASN A 330 19.85 1.24 -16.30
N GLY A 331 20.98 0.75 -16.77
CA GLY A 331 21.56 1.10 -18.06
C GLY A 331 21.15 0.10 -19.15
N ALA A 332 21.68 0.32 -20.35
CA ALA A 332 21.60 -0.66 -21.44
C ALA A 332 22.99 -0.82 -22.06
N LEU A 333 23.35 -2.03 -22.46
CA LEU A 333 24.59 -2.31 -23.17
C LEU A 333 24.26 -2.85 -24.55
N ARG A 334 24.79 -2.22 -25.60
CA ARG A 334 24.61 -2.70 -26.98
C ARG A 334 25.92 -2.66 -27.75
N GLY A 335 25.98 -3.41 -28.85
CA GLY A 335 27.12 -3.37 -29.74
C GLY A 335 27.02 -4.38 -30.86
N THR A 336 28.08 -4.45 -31.67
CA THR A 336 28.21 -5.42 -32.76
C THR A 336 29.39 -6.35 -32.51
N VAL A 337 29.20 -7.65 -32.70
CA VAL A 337 30.28 -8.63 -32.74
C VAL A 337 30.79 -8.76 -34.17
N ARG A 338 32.10 -8.55 -34.38
CA ARG A 338 32.76 -8.62 -35.69
C ARG A 338 33.96 -9.56 -35.67
N ALA A 339 34.22 -10.23 -36.79
CA ALA A 339 35.41 -11.08 -36.95
C ALA A 339 36.66 -10.22 -37.24
N ALA A 340 37.74 -10.44 -36.49
CA ALA A 340 38.98 -9.65 -36.57
C ALA A 340 39.58 -9.61 -37.99
N HIS A 341 39.56 -10.75 -38.68
CA HIS A 341 40.22 -10.91 -39.99
C HIS A 341 39.42 -10.35 -41.17
N SER A 342 38.11 -10.09 -41.00
CA SER A 342 37.23 -9.69 -42.11
C SER A 342 36.38 -8.46 -41.83
N ALA A 343 36.36 -7.98 -40.58
CA ALA A 343 35.47 -6.95 -40.06
C ALA A 343 33.96 -7.23 -40.30
N ARG A 344 33.62 -8.44 -40.75
CA ARG A 344 32.25 -8.87 -41.00
C ARG A 344 31.54 -9.15 -39.67
N PRO A 345 30.24 -8.84 -39.57
CA PRO A 345 29.45 -9.24 -38.42
C PRO A 345 29.44 -10.76 -38.23
N VAL A 346 29.42 -11.19 -36.97
CA VAL A 346 29.36 -12.61 -36.60
C VAL A 346 27.96 -12.92 -36.09
N PRO A 347 27.12 -13.61 -36.85
CA PRO A 347 25.83 -14.11 -36.36
C PRO A 347 26.03 -15.28 -35.41
N ASP A 348 25.04 -15.52 -34.54
CA ASP A 348 25.00 -16.62 -33.57
C ASP A 348 26.16 -16.67 -32.57
N ALA A 349 26.93 -15.58 -32.43
CA ALA A 349 27.96 -15.45 -31.41
C ALA A 349 27.29 -15.39 -30.03
N SER A 350 27.76 -16.22 -29.10
CA SER A 350 27.28 -16.23 -27.72
C SER A 350 27.94 -15.12 -26.95
N VAL A 351 27.16 -14.11 -26.56
CA VAL A 351 27.60 -12.96 -25.76
C VAL A 351 27.01 -13.09 -24.35
N ALA A 352 27.86 -13.06 -23.34
CA ALA A 352 27.49 -13.15 -21.93
C ALA A 352 28.04 -11.96 -21.15
N LEU A 353 27.20 -11.38 -20.28
CA LEU A 353 27.57 -10.35 -19.32
C LEU A 353 27.73 -10.99 -17.94
N VAL A 354 28.91 -10.86 -17.35
CA VAL A 354 29.29 -11.50 -16.08
C VAL A 354 29.59 -10.44 -15.04
N ASP A 355 29.06 -10.57 -13.83
CA ASP A 355 29.34 -9.64 -12.72
C ASP A 355 30.71 -9.90 -12.06
N GLY A 356 31.09 -9.05 -11.11
CA GLY A 356 32.34 -9.17 -10.37
C GLY A 356 32.47 -10.42 -9.49
N SER A 357 31.39 -11.15 -9.24
CA SER A 357 31.39 -12.43 -8.52
C SER A 357 31.57 -13.64 -9.45
N GLY A 358 31.58 -13.42 -10.76
CA GLY A 358 31.61 -14.47 -11.77
C GLY A 358 30.22 -15.00 -12.15
N GLY A 359 29.14 -14.38 -11.65
CA GLY A 359 27.76 -14.72 -11.99
C GLY A 359 27.38 -14.20 -13.36
N VAL A 360 26.76 -15.05 -14.20
CA VAL A 360 26.22 -14.61 -15.50
C VAL A 360 24.91 -13.86 -15.26
N VAL A 361 24.91 -12.57 -15.57
CA VAL A 361 23.77 -11.65 -15.37
C VAL A 361 22.81 -11.72 -16.55
N ALA A 362 23.35 -11.84 -17.77
CA ALA A 362 22.59 -12.01 -18.99
C ALA A 362 23.43 -12.70 -20.06
N ALA A 363 22.80 -13.45 -20.95
CA ALA A 363 23.44 -14.02 -22.13
C ALA A 363 22.48 -14.05 -23.31
N LEU A 364 23.00 -13.81 -24.52
CA LEU A 364 22.23 -13.82 -25.76
C LEU A 364 23.10 -14.29 -26.93
N ARG A 365 22.47 -14.60 -28.06
CA ARG A 365 23.15 -14.84 -29.33
C ARG A 365 22.93 -13.67 -30.29
N THR A 366 23.99 -13.25 -30.98
CA THR A 366 23.92 -12.15 -31.94
C THR A 366 23.01 -12.48 -33.12
N GLY A 367 22.34 -11.45 -33.65
CA GLY A 367 21.53 -11.56 -34.87
C GLY A 367 22.36 -11.66 -36.16
N ALA A 368 21.69 -11.69 -37.32
CA ALA A 368 22.34 -11.74 -38.64
C ALA A 368 23.37 -10.62 -38.87
N ASP A 369 23.09 -9.44 -38.31
CA ASP A 369 23.94 -8.25 -38.39
C ASP A 369 25.02 -8.20 -37.28
N GLY A 370 25.18 -9.26 -36.50
CA GLY A 370 26.13 -9.36 -35.39
C GLY A 370 25.77 -8.50 -34.18
N GLU A 371 24.62 -7.83 -34.18
CA GLU A 371 24.19 -6.95 -33.09
C GLU A 371 23.78 -7.73 -31.84
N TYR A 372 24.04 -7.13 -30.68
CA TYR A 372 23.55 -7.57 -29.38
C TYR A 372 23.06 -6.37 -28.55
N VAL A 373 22.05 -6.61 -27.72
CA VAL A 373 21.49 -5.63 -26.78
C VAL A 373 21.12 -6.30 -25.46
N PHE A 374 21.75 -5.88 -24.37
CA PHE A 374 21.31 -6.12 -23.00
C PHE A 374 20.55 -4.90 -22.51
N ALA A 375 19.23 -5.01 -22.41
CA ALA A 375 18.37 -3.98 -21.82
C ALA A 375 18.34 -4.12 -20.28
N GLU A 376 18.05 -3.01 -19.60
CA GLU A 376 17.81 -2.97 -18.15
C GLU A 376 18.93 -3.58 -17.27
N VAL A 377 20.18 -3.38 -17.67
CA VAL A 377 21.33 -3.85 -16.90
C VAL A 377 21.54 -2.95 -15.70
N PRO A 378 21.56 -3.47 -14.47
CA PRO A 378 21.81 -2.62 -13.32
C PRO A 378 23.18 -1.94 -13.35
N PRO A 379 23.36 -0.79 -12.68
CA PRO A 379 24.67 -0.17 -12.56
C PRO A 379 25.65 -1.10 -11.84
N GLY A 380 26.88 -1.20 -12.35
CA GLY A 380 27.90 -2.12 -11.85
C GLY A 380 29.08 -2.31 -12.80
N GLY A 381 30.14 -2.93 -12.28
CA GLY A 381 31.25 -3.42 -13.08
C GLY A 381 30.97 -4.82 -13.61
N TYR A 382 31.10 -5.00 -14.92
CA TYR A 382 30.83 -6.26 -15.61
C TYR A 382 31.99 -6.67 -16.52
N THR A 383 32.04 -7.96 -16.83
CA THR A 383 32.90 -8.52 -17.88
C THR A 383 32.02 -9.07 -18.99
N LEU A 384 32.20 -8.54 -20.20
CA LEU A 384 31.54 -9.02 -21.40
C LEU A 384 32.40 -10.10 -22.05
N ILE A 385 31.81 -11.27 -22.27
CA ILE A 385 32.46 -12.43 -22.88
C ILE A 385 31.71 -12.75 -24.18
N ALA A 386 32.40 -12.74 -25.31
CA ALA A 386 31.85 -13.22 -26.56
C ALA A 386 32.60 -14.49 -27.02
N SER A 387 31.84 -15.48 -27.48
CA SER A 387 32.35 -16.77 -27.95
C SER A 387 31.65 -17.22 -29.24
N GLY A 388 32.45 -17.74 -30.18
CA GLY A 388 32.03 -18.15 -31.53
C GLY A 388 33.23 -18.53 -32.40
N TYR A 389 34.38 -17.92 -32.12
CA TYR A 389 35.77 -18.35 -32.36
C TYR A 389 36.54 -18.05 -31.03
N PRO A 390 37.88 -18.21 -30.86
CA PRO A 390 38.56 -18.11 -29.56
C PRO A 390 38.03 -16.96 -28.67
N PRO A 391 37.70 -17.21 -27.39
CA PRO A 391 36.90 -16.29 -26.58
C PRO A 391 37.65 -14.98 -26.34
N VAL A 392 36.90 -13.88 -26.35
CA VAL A 392 37.40 -12.53 -26.02
C VAL A 392 36.62 -12.00 -24.83
N ALA A 393 37.34 -11.46 -23.84
CA ALA A 393 36.78 -10.85 -22.63
C ALA A 393 37.11 -9.36 -22.58
N SER A 394 36.14 -8.51 -22.24
CA SER A 394 36.31 -7.07 -22.07
C SER A 394 35.64 -6.59 -20.79
N ARG A 395 36.32 -5.75 -20.00
CA ARG A 395 35.75 -5.14 -18.78
C ARG A 395 34.96 -3.89 -19.15
N ILE A 396 33.79 -3.75 -18.53
CA ILE A 396 32.80 -2.70 -18.78
C ILE A 396 32.34 -2.13 -17.43
N GLU A 397 32.14 -0.82 -17.36
CA GLU A 397 31.56 -0.16 -16.19
C GLU A 397 30.28 0.58 -16.62
N LEU A 398 29.14 0.04 -16.21
CA LEU A 398 27.84 0.64 -16.50
C LEU A 398 27.45 1.60 -15.37
N THR A 399 27.35 2.88 -15.70
CA THR A 399 26.65 3.88 -14.90
C THR A 399 25.20 3.95 -15.39
N GLY A 400 24.21 3.78 -14.49
CA GLY A 400 22.79 3.67 -14.85
C GLY A 400 22.28 4.83 -15.73
N GLU A 401 21.16 4.62 -16.44
CA GLU A 401 20.53 5.55 -17.42
C GLU A 401 21.21 5.69 -18.77
N ARG A 402 22.48 5.33 -18.90
CA ARG A 402 23.20 5.46 -20.17
C ARG A 402 23.11 4.18 -20.98
N THR A 403 22.88 4.33 -22.29
CA THR A 403 23.20 3.26 -23.25
C THR A 403 24.69 3.29 -23.52
N GLU A 404 25.40 2.26 -23.08
CA GLU A 404 26.79 2.05 -23.43
C GLU A 404 26.87 1.29 -24.75
N VAL A 405 27.72 1.76 -25.67
CA VAL A 405 28.01 1.10 -26.93
C VAL A 405 29.40 0.51 -26.86
N ARG A 406 29.49 -0.81 -27.01
CA ARG A 406 30.77 -1.51 -27.01
C ARG A 406 30.79 -2.54 -28.14
N ASP A 407 31.67 -2.37 -29.12
CA ASP A 407 31.85 -3.40 -30.14
C ASP A 407 32.83 -4.48 -29.67
N VAL A 408 32.61 -5.72 -30.11
CA VAL A 408 33.45 -6.87 -29.75
C VAL A 408 34.08 -7.46 -31.01
N ILE A 409 35.39 -7.65 -30.98
CA ILE A 409 36.14 -8.23 -32.10
C ILE A 409 36.60 -9.65 -31.71
N LEU A 410 36.15 -10.66 -32.45
CA LEU A 410 36.50 -12.07 -32.21
C LEU A 410 37.65 -12.54 -33.10
N GLY A 411 38.53 -13.40 -32.57
CA GLY A 411 39.58 -14.07 -33.35
C GLY A 411 40.85 -13.24 -33.60
N ALA A 412 41.10 -12.19 -32.81
CA ALA A 412 42.40 -11.53 -32.82
C ALA A 412 43.46 -12.48 -32.25
N ALA A 413 44.60 -12.63 -32.93
CA ALA A 413 45.73 -13.38 -32.38
C ALA A 413 46.21 -12.68 -31.10
N PRO A 414 46.55 -13.42 -30.02
CA PRO A 414 47.19 -12.80 -28.86
C PRO A 414 48.43 -12.05 -29.33
N ALA A 415 48.58 -10.80 -28.90
CA ALA A 415 49.74 -9.99 -29.26
C ALA A 415 51.00 -10.78 -28.87
N ARG A 416 51.78 -11.20 -29.87
CA ARG A 416 53.09 -11.80 -29.64
C ARG A 416 53.95 -10.70 -29.01
N SER A 417 54.23 -10.83 -27.71
CA SER A 417 55.30 -10.09 -27.06
C SER A 417 56.60 -10.53 -27.72
N GLY A 418 57.04 -9.78 -28.72
CA GLY A 418 58.29 -10.01 -29.42
C GLY A 418 59.47 -9.56 -28.55
N THR A 419 60.11 -10.51 -27.87
CA THR A 419 61.56 -10.45 -27.65
C THR A 419 62.17 -11.34 -28.73
N ASP A 420 62.61 -10.70 -29.82
CA ASP A 420 63.47 -11.30 -30.83
C ASP A 420 64.89 -11.37 -30.26
N GLU A 421 65.18 -12.43 -29.50
CA GLU A 421 66.57 -12.81 -29.22
C GLU A 421 67.04 -13.75 -30.32
N ARG A 422 67.71 -13.17 -31.32
CA ARG A 422 68.56 -13.89 -32.26
C ARG A 422 69.66 -14.64 -31.49
N PRO A 423 69.87 -15.95 -31.73
CA PRO A 423 71.06 -16.62 -31.24
C PRO A 423 72.21 -16.36 -32.24
N GLU A 424 73.21 -15.58 -31.83
CA GLU A 424 74.50 -15.57 -32.52
C GLU A 424 75.33 -16.76 -32.04
N TRP A 425 75.51 -17.75 -32.91
CA TRP A 425 76.60 -18.72 -32.83
C TRP A 425 77.62 -18.35 -33.91
N GLY A 426 78.89 -18.19 -33.50
CA GLY A 426 80.03 -18.11 -34.41
C GLY A 426 81.04 -17.05 -34.02
#